data_AF-A0A3S4F1Q9-F1
#
_entry.id   AF-A0A3S4F1Q9-F1
#
_cell.length_a   1.000
_cell.length_b   1.000
_cell.length_c   1.000
_cell.angle_alpha   90.00
_cell.angle_beta   90.00
_cell.angle_gamma   90.00
#
_symmetry.space_group_name_H-M   'P 1'
#
loop_
_entity.id
_entity.type
_entity.pdbx_description
1 polymer ?
#
loop_
_entity_poly.entity_id
_entity_poly.type
_entity_poly.pdbx_seq_one_letter_code
_entity_poly.pdbx_strand_id
1 'polypeptide(L)'
;MYYRVQNLEDFPEALTPARAMLQSLLAQELLMARDKASPFNVLDIEEFDPARLRKPMEAKYAHVRHEFESYVQRRQAGGGPELFKTFEEACQFLKSSAPWNYVDGAWLARFHQITTRFALRDIFSEELGDGDLEKNHVVLYGGLLRSIGVNLPDGDSADFIDPRDGMEDRRPSAGTGATSPMTKRRVCLAYSGGLDTSCILK
;
A
#
# COMPACT_ATOMS: atom_id res chain seq x y z
N MET A 1 9.44 16.63 -1.08
CA MET A 1 10.31 15.50 -1.48
C MET A 1 9.63 14.61 -2.52
N TYR A 2 8.39 14.15 -2.27
CA TYR A 2 7.61 13.31 -3.18
C TYR A 2 7.67 13.71 -4.66
N TYR A 3 7.22 14.93 -5.01
CA TYR A 3 7.21 15.45 -6.38
C TYR A 3 8.58 15.31 -7.08
N ARG A 4 9.67 15.63 -6.38
CA ARG A 4 11.03 15.55 -6.94
C ARG A 4 11.50 14.11 -7.17
N VAL A 5 11.01 13.16 -6.38
CA VAL A 5 11.33 11.73 -6.54
C VAL A 5 10.49 11.08 -7.64
N GLN A 6 9.31 11.63 -7.95
CA GLN A 6 8.55 11.22 -9.14
C GLN A 6 9.20 11.72 -10.43
N ASN A 7 9.73 12.94 -10.41
CA ASN A 7 10.28 13.61 -11.59
C ASN A 7 11.82 13.59 -11.59
N LEU A 8 12.42 12.39 -11.46
CA LEU A 8 13.88 12.26 -11.34
C LEU A 8 14.67 12.70 -12.58
N GLU A 9 14.03 12.74 -13.75
CA GLU A 9 14.63 13.26 -14.99
C GLU A 9 14.92 14.76 -14.87
N ASP A 10 14.03 15.50 -14.21
CA ASP A 10 14.14 16.94 -13.98
C ASP A 10 14.88 17.28 -12.68
N PHE A 11 14.84 16.40 -11.67
CA PHE A 11 15.43 16.60 -10.35
C PHE A 11 16.41 15.49 -9.94
N PRO A 12 17.48 15.22 -10.71
CA PRO A 12 18.44 14.15 -10.39
C PRO A 12 19.12 14.37 -9.03
N GLU A 13 19.28 15.62 -8.60
CA GLU A 13 19.86 16.00 -7.31
C GLU A 13 18.97 15.61 -6.11
N ALA A 14 17.71 15.26 -6.32
CA ALA A 14 16.81 14.76 -5.28
C ALA A 14 17.21 13.37 -4.76
N LEU A 15 18.01 12.60 -5.51
CA LEU A 15 18.42 11.25 -5.14
C LEU A 15 19.21 11.20 -3.82
N THR A 16 20.16 12.12 -3.63
CA THR A 16 21.01 12.17 -2.43
C THR A 16 20.19 12.43 -1.16
N PRO A 17 19.38 13.50 -1.07
CA PRO A 17 18.55 13.73 0.12
C PRO A 17 17.43 12.68 0.26
N ALA A 18 16.87 12.13 -0.83
CA ALA A 18 15.90 11.03 -0.74
C ALA A 18 16.52 9.77 -0.13
N ARG A 19 17.77 9.43 -0.52
CA ARG A 19 18.52 8.32 0.09
C ARG A 19 18.77 8.55 1.57
N ALA A 20 19.20 9.76 1.97
CA ALA A 20 19.41 10.09 3.37
C ALA A 20 18.10 9.96 4.18
N MET A 21 16.99 10.45 3.63
CA MET A 21 15.66 10.32 4.24
C MET A 21 15.25 8.85 4.39
N LEU A 22 15.42 8.03 3.34
CA LEU A 22 15.15 6.59 3.39
C LEU A 22 15.97 5.88 4.47
N GLN A 23 17.26 6.18 4.56
CA GLN A 23 18.14 5.61 5.59
C GLN A 23 17.69 6.00 7.00
N SER A 24 17.29 7.25 7.21
CA SER A 24 16.75 7.71 8.49
C SER A 24 15.46 6.98 8.87
N LEU A 25 14.53 6.84 7.92
CA LEU A 25 13.27 6.12 8.14
C LEU A 25 13.52 4.64 8.45
N LEU A 26 14.40 3.99 7.69
CA LEU A 26 14.78 2.59 7.95
C LEU A 26 15.42 2.42 9.33
N ALA A 27 16.31 3.33 9.74
CA ALA A 27 16.92 3.29 11.07
C ALA A 27 15.87 3.42 12.19
N GLN A 28 14.90 4.33 12.02
CA GLN A 28 13.80 4.50 12.97
C GLN A 28 12.92 3.24 13.06
N GLU A 29 12.54 2.66 11.92
CA GLU A 29 11.71 1.45 11.88
C GLU A 29 12.44 0.23 12.45
N LEU A 30 13.77 0.12 12.27
CA LEU A 30 14.57 -0.93 12.90
C LEU A 30 14.58 -0.84 14.43
N LEU A 31 14.65 0.37 14.98
CA LEU A 31 14.54 0.58 16.43
C LEU A 31 13.16 0.15 16.93
N MET A 32 12.09 0.60 16.26
CA MET A 32 10.72 0.22 16.61
C MET A 32 10.47 -1.29 16.49
N ALA A 33 11.05 -1.94 15.46
CA ALA A 33 10.91 -3.37 15.25
C ALA A 33 11.60 -4.19 16.33
N ARG A 34 12.70 -3.69 16.92
CA ARG A 34 13.41 -4.37 18.00
C ARG A 34 12.60 -4.39 19.30
N ASP A 35 11.88 -3.32 19.58
CA ASP A 35 11.08 -3.18 20.80
C ASP A 35 9.69 -3.85 20.70
N LYS A 36 9.27 -4.20 19.48
CA LYS A 36 7.97 -4.81 19.23
C LYS A 36 7.99 -6.31 19.56
N ALA A 37 7.27 -6.68 20.61
CA ALA A 37 6.99 -8.09 20.92
C ALA A 37 6.24 -8.74 19.74
N SER A 38 6.89 -9.69 19.08
CA SER A 38 6.32 -10.48 17.99
C SER A 38 6.76 -11.93 18.15
N PRO A 39 5.90 -12.92 17.87
CA PRO A 39 6.29 -14.34 17.88
C PRO A 39 7.36 -14.67 16.83
N PHE A 40 7.58 -13.78 15.85
CA PHE A 40 8.68 -13.85 14.90
C PHE A 40 9.16 -12.43 14.56
N ASN A 41 10.46 -12.19 14.66
CA ASN A 41 11.11 -10.99 14.14
C ASN A 41 12.14 -11.41 13.08
N VAL A 42 12.10 -10.77 11.91
CA VAL A 42 13.09 -11.03 10.85
C VAL A 42 14.51 -10.69 11.30
N LEU A 43 14.65 -9.78 12.27
CA LEU A 43 15.94 -9.39 12.86
C LEU A 43 16.58 -10.50 13.72
N ASP A 44 15.83 -11.54 14.12
CA ASP A 44 16.35 -12.68 14.87
C ASP A 44 17.01 -13.73 13.95
N ILE A 45 16.97 -13.53 12.63
CA ILE A 45 17.64 -14.38 11.64
C ILE A 45 19.08 -13.87 11.49
N GLU A 46 20.00 -14.39 12.32
CA GLU A 46 21.43 -14.05 12.28
C GLU A 46 22.11 -14.51 10.98
N GLU A 47 21.72 -15.69 10.48
CA GLU A 47 22.19 -16.25 9.22
C GLU A 47 21.01 -16.54 8.29
N PHE A 48 21.12 -16.11 7.03
CA PHE A 48 20.04 -16.27 6.06
C PHE A 48 19.74 -17.75 5.80
N ASP A 49 18.51 -18.15 6.14
CA ASP A 49 17.93 -19.45 5.79
C ASP A 49 16.53 -19.23 5.17
N PRO A 50 16.34 -19.59 3.89
CA PRO A 50 15.05 -19.46 3.22
C PRO A 50 13.91 -20.17 3.94
N ALA A 51 14.17 -21.31 4.58
CA ALA A 51 13.16 -22.07 5.30
C ALA A 51 12.73 -21.36 6.60
N ARG A 52 13.69 -20.79 7.33
CA ARG A 52 13.44 -19.97 8.53
C ARG A 52 12.66 -18.70 8.23
N LEU A 53 12.84 -18.11 7.05
CA LEU A 53 12.07 -16.95 6.61
C LEU A 53 10.67 -17.33 6.12
N ARG A 54 10.57 -18.41 5.32
CA ARG A 54 9.32 -18.78 4.62
C ARG A 54 8.22 -19.21 5.57
N LYS A 55 8.51 -20.05 6.57
CA LYS A 55 7.48 -20.60 7.47
C LYS A 55 6.72 -19.50 8.24
N PRO A 56 7.38 -18.49 8.86
CA PRO A 56 6.69 -17.36 9.48
C PRO A 56 5.90 -16.49 8.49
N MET A 57 6.42 -16.29 7.26
CA MET A 57 5.70 -15.56 6.22
C MET A 57 4.42 -16.29 5.81
N GLU A 58 4.48 -17.61 5.59
CA GLU A 58 3.33 -18.46 5.28
C GLU A 58 2.32 -18.45 6.44
N ALA A 59 2.78 -18.56 7.69
CA ALA A 59 1.91 -18.47 8.86
C ALA A 59 1.21 -17.11 8.98
N LYS A 60 1.95 -16.02 8.75
CA LYS A 60 1.38 -14.66 8.75
C LYS A 60 0.36 -14.50 7.62
N TYR A 61 0.66 -15.02 6.43
CA TYR A 61 -0.25 -15.02 5.29
C TYR A 61 -1.53 -15.78 5.62
N ALA A 62 -1.42 -17.00 6.16
CA ALA A 62 -2.57 -17.84 6.50
C ALA A 62 -3.44 -17.18 7.57
N HIS A 63 -2.83 -16.60 8.61
CA HIS A 63 -3.53 -15.85 9.63
C HIS A 63 -4.26 -14.63 9.04
N VAL A 64 -3.58 -13.85 8.19
CA VAL A 64 -4.19 -12.69 7.53
C VAL A 64 -5.37 -13.10 6.64
N ARG A 65 -5.23 -14.20 5.89
CA ARG A 65 -6.31 -14.74 5.07
C ARG A 65 -7.50 -15.14 5.94
N HIS A 66 -7.27 -15.88 7.01
CA HIS A 66 -8.32 -16.34 7.91
C HIS A 66 -9.11 -15.18 8.54
N GLU A 67 -8.42 -14.14 9.02
CA GLU A 67 -9.05 -12.93 9.56
C GLU A 67 -9.91 -12.21 8.52
N PHE A 68 -9.46 -12.18 7.26
CA PHE A 68 -10.23 -11.58 6.18
C PHE A 68 -11.46 -12.41 5.81
N GLU A 69 -11.33 -13.72 5.66
CA GLU A 69 -12.45 -14.62 5.41
C GLU A 69 -13.50 -14.53 6.53
N SER A 70 -13.04 -14.48 7.78
CA SER A 70 -13.91 -14.31 8.94
C SER A 70 -14.63 -12.96 8.93
N TYR A 71 -13.94 -11.87 8.56
CA TYR A 71 -14.56 -10.56 8.37
C TYR A 71 -15.65 -10.62 7.28
N VAL A 72 -15.37 -11.23 6.13
CA VAL A 72 -16.34 -11.37 5.04
C VAL A 72 -17.58 -12.14 5.50
N GLN A 73 -17.41 -13.24 6.23
CA GLN A 73 -18.53 -14.01 6.79
C GLN A 73 -19.39 -13.16 7.74
N ARG A 74 -18.77 -12.37 8.63
CA ARG A 74 -19.50 -11.45 9.52
C ARG A 74 -20.26 -10.38 8.74
N ARG A 75 -19.68 -9.81 7.67
CA ARG A 75 -20.36 -8.86 6.77
C ARG A 75 -21.56 -9.50 6.08
N GLN A 76 -21.41 -10.72 5.56
CA GLN A 76 -22.50 -11.46 4.91
C GLN A 76 -23.64 -11.81 5.88
N ALA A 77 -23.34 -12.01 7.16
CA ALA A 77 -24.31 -12.23 8.22
C ALA A 77 -25.02 -10.94 8.70
N GLY A 78 -24.78 -9.78 8.07
CA GLY A 78 -25.37 -8.50 8.44
C GLY A 78 -24.54 -7.66 9.41
N GLY A 79 -23.29 -8.07 9.70
CA GLY A 79 -22.34 -7.26 10.45
C GLY A 79 -21.96 -5.98 9.69
N GLY A 80 -21.79 -4.89 10.44
CA GLY A 80 -21.35 -3.61 9.90
C GLY A 80 -19.86 -3.58 9.53
N PRO A 81 -19.37 -2.48 8.92
CA PRO A 81 -17.95 -2.29 8.66
C PRO A 81 -17.13 -2.27 9.96
N GLU A 82 -15.99 -2.98 9.94
CA GLU A 82 -15.09 -3.10 11.12
C GLU A 82 -13.82 -2.26 10.96
N LEU A 83 -13.45 -1.91 9.72
CA LEU A 83 -12.22 -1.18 9.43
C LEU A 83 -12.37 0.33 9.68
N PHE A 84 -13.54 0.88 9.34
CA PHE A 84 -13.88 2.28 9.52
C PHE A 84 -15.26 2.37 10.15
N LYS A 85 -15.40 3.26 11.14
CA LYS A 85 -16.66 3.47 11.86
C LYS A 85 -17.59 4.39 11.08
N THR A 86 -17.04 5.24 10.21
CA THR A 86 -17.81 6.19 9.40
C THR A 86 -17.30 6.24 7.96
N PHE A 87 -18.18 6.66 7.05
CA PHE A 87 -17.82 6.93 5.65
C PHE A 87 -16.75 8.01 5.53
N GLU A 88 -16.82 9.05 6.37
CA GLU A 88 -15.83 10.13 6.42
C GLU A 88 -14.43 9.61 6.78
N GLU A 89 -14.35 8.69 7.75
CA GLU A 89 -13.09 8.05 8.13
C GLU A 89 -12.51 7.22 6.98
N ALA A 90 -13.37 6.48 6.26
CA ALA A 90 -12.96 5.73 5.07
C ALA A 90 -12.47 6.67 3.96
N CYS A 91 -13.18 7.78 3.71
CA CYS A 91 -12.78 8.77 2.69
C CYS A 91 -11.45 9.43 3.03
N GLN A 92 -11.27 9.84 4.29
CA GLN A 92 -10.00 10.42 4.72
C GLN A 92 -8.86 9.40 4.65
N PHE A 93 -9.12 8.15 5.00
CA PHE A 93 -8.12 7.08 4.87
C PHE A 93 -7.71 6.87 3.40
N LEU A 94 -8.69 6.82 2.49
CA LEU A 94 -8.44 6.73 1.05
C LEU A 94 -7.65 7.94 0.59
N LYS A 95 -8.06 9.15 0.92
CA LYS A 95 -7.32 10.37 0.55
C LYS A 95 -5.86 10.32 1.03
N SER A 96 -5.62 10.11 2.33
CA SER A 96 -4.26 10.01 2.90
C SER A 96 -3.43 8.85 2.34
N SER A 97 -4.06 7.84 1.73
CA SER A 97 -3.38 6.72 1.09
C SER A 97 -2.97 7.00 -0.36
N ALA A 98 -3.43 8.09 -0.96
CA ALA A 98 -3.16 8.38 -2.36
C ALA A 98 -1.66 8.42 -2.71
N PRO A 99 -0.75 8.99 -1.90
CA PRO A 99 0.67 9.03 -2.23
C PRO A 99 1.34 7.69 -2.47
N TRP A 100 0.86 6.60 -1.87
CA TRP A 100 1.43 5.28 -2.13
C TRP A 100 0.66 4.48 -3.18
N ASN A 101 -0.62 4.80 -3.42
CA ASN A 101 -1.41 4.15 -4.47
C ASN A 101 -1.11 4.73 -5.86
N TYR A 102 -0.83 6.03 -5.95
CA TYR A 102 -0.46 6.70 -7.22
C TYR A 102 0.94 6.30 -7.73
N VAL A 103 1.68 5.53 -6.93
CA VAL A 103 3.05 5.08 -7.23
C VAL A 103 3.13 3.56 -7.30
N ASP A 104 1.97 2.89 -7.30
CA ASP A 104 1.94 1.45 -7.48
C ASP A 104 2.45 1.08 -8.87
N GLY A 105 3.23 0.01 -8.95
CA GLY A 105 4.02 -0.34 -10.15
C GLY A 105 5.23 0.57 -10.43
N ALA A 106 5.24 1.86 -10.06
CA ALA A 106 6.37 2.77 -10.33
C ALA A 106 7.68 2.31 -9.65
N TRP A 107 7.57 1.67 -8.48
CA TRP A 107 8.72 1.08 -7.80
C TRP A 107 9.34 -0.10 -8.57
N LEU A 108 8.58 -0.80 -9.42
CA LEU A 108 9.07 -1.87 -10.30
C LEU A 108 9.74 -1.34 -11.56
N ALA A 109 9.41 -0.14 -12.03
CA ALA A 109 9.93 0.42 -13.28
C ALA A 109 11.48 0.46 -13.33
N ARG A 110 12.14 0.76 -12.21
CA ARG A 110 13.62 0.73 -12.13
C ARG A 110 14.22 -0.67 -12.02
N PHE A 111 13.39 -1.65 -11.66
CA PHE A 111 13.74 -3.06 -11.77
C PHE A 111 13.51 -3.61 -13.17
N HIS A 112 12.98 -2.88 -14.16
CA HIS A 112 12.90 -3.35 -15.55
C HIS A 112 14.22 -3.18 -16.31
N GLN A 113 15.24 -3.92 -15.90
CA GLN A 113 16.50 -4.04 -16.64
C GLN A 113 16.42 -5.26 -17.58
N ILE A 114 17.30 -5.29 -18.61
CA ILE A 114 17.41 -6.45 -19.52
C ILE A 114 17.64 -7.76 -18.74
N THR A 115 18.30 -7.67 -17.58
CA THR A 115 18.63 -8.78 -16.68
C THR A 115 17.49 -9.23 -15.77
N THR A 116 16.35 -8.53 -15.77
CA THR A 116 15.25 -8.80 -14.84
C THR A 116 14.47 -10.03 -15.25
N ARG A 117 14.31 -10.95 -14.29
CA ARG A 117 13.57 -12.20 -14.46
C ARG A 117 12.15 -11.93 -14.99
N PHE A 118 11.73 -12.70 -15.99
CA PHE A 118 10.42 -12.56 -16.64
C PHE A 118 9.24 -12.51 -15.65
N ALA A 119 9.26 -13.33 -14.58
CA ALA A 119 8.19 -13.31 -13.58
C ALA A 119 7.97 -11.95 -12.88
N LEU A 120 9.00 -11.11 -12.77
CA LEU A 120 8.84 -9.75 -12.23
C LEU A 120 8.25 -8.79 -13.26
N ARG A 121 8.38 -9.12 -14.56
CA ARG A 121 7.81 -8.33 -15.64
C ARG A 121 6.31 -8.53 -15.75
N ASP A 122 5.84 -9.75 -15.51
CA ASP A 122 4.40 -10.04 -15.48
C ASP A 122 3.70 -9.25 -14.38
N ILE A 123 4.31 -9.18 -13.19
CA ILE A 123 3.79 -8.37 -12.07
C ILE A 123 3.74 -6.88 -12.45
N PHE A 124 4.80 -6.33 -13.05
CA PHE A 124 4.77 -4.93 -13.47
C PHE A 124 3.73 -4.65 -14.55
N SER A 125 3.58 -5.57 -15.51
CA SER A 125 2.56 -5.47 -16.56
C SER A 125 1.17 -5.42 -15.94
N GLU A 126 0.88 -6.29 -14.97
CA GLU A 126 -0.38 -6.31 -14.23
C GLU A 126 -0.65 -4.96 -13.55
N GLU A 127 0.34 -4.40 -12.83
CA GLU A 127 0.21 -3.11 -12.15
C GLU A 127 -0.09 -1.95 -13.14
N LEU A 128 0.40 -2.06 -14.38
CA LEU A 128 0.11 -1.12 -15.46
C LEU A 128 -1.21 -1.40 -16.20
N GLY A 129 -1.89 -2.50 -15.90
CA GLY A 129 -3.17 -2.89 -16.49
C GLY A 129 -3.06 -3.85 -17.69
N ASP A 130 -1.92 -4.48 -17.92
CA ASP A 130 -1.68 -5.42 -19.03
C ASP A 130 -2.04 -4.84 -20.42
N GLY A 131 -1.82 -3.53 -20.60
CA GLY A 131 -2.17 -2.80 -21.81
C GLY A 131 -3.64 -2.33 -21.89
N ASP A 132 -4.43 -2.59 -20.86
CA ASP A 132 -5.79 -2.08 -20.68
C ASP A 132 -5.79 -0.96 -19.61
N LEU A 133 -6.08 0.27 -20.05
CA LEU A 133 -6.07 1.44 -19.18
C LEU A 133 -7.12 1.34 -18.06
N GLU A 134 -8.24 0.65 -18.29
CA GLU A 134 -9.28 0.46 -17.28
C GLU A 134 -8.83 -0.47 -16.15
N LYS A 135 -7.77 -1.24 -16.38
CA LYS A 135 -7.15 -2.11 -15.37
C LYS A 135 -5.92 -1.49 -14.72
N ASN A 136 -5.47 -0.33 -15.18
CA ASN A 136 -4.33 0.35 -14.58
C ASN A 136 -4.65 0.73 -13.12
N HIS A 137 -3.80 0.33 -12.18
CA HIS A 137 -4.09 0.49 -10.76
C HIS A 137 -4.20 1.96 -10.33
N VAL A 138 -3.40 2.86 -10.91
CA VAL A 138 -3.46 4.31 -10.62
C VAL A 138 -4.76 4.90 -11.16
N VAL A 139 -5.18 4.51 -12.37
CA VAL A 139 -6.44 4.97 -12.98
C VAL A 139 -7.65 4.51 -12.18
N LEU A 140 -7.69 3.24 -11.79
CA LEU A 140 -8.74 2.66 -10.95
C LEU A 140 -8.85 3.38 -9.61
N TYR A 141 -7.70 3.63 -8.97
CA TYR A 141 -7.66 4.32 -7.69
C TYR A 141 -8.11 5.78 -7.79
N GLY A 142 -7.69 6.50 -8.84
CA GLY A 142 -8.20 7.85 -9.13
C GLY A 142 -9.71 7.85 -9.39
N GLY A 143 -10.24 6.83 -10.06
CA GLY A 143 -11.68 6.61 -10.22
C GLY A 143 -12.42 6.43 -8.90
N LEU A 144 -11.85 5.64 -7.98
CA LEU A 144 -12.40 5.47 -6.63
C LEU A 144 -12.47 6.81 -5.90
N LEU A 145 -11.39 7.59 -5.89
CA LEU A 145 -11.37 8.90 -5.22
C LEU A 145 -12.44 9.84 -5.78
N ARG A 146 -12.58 9.91 -7.12
CA ARG A 146 -13.62 10.74 -7.75
C ARG A 146 -15.03 10.30 -7.36
N SER A 147 -15.25 8.99 -7.20
CA SER A 147 -16.56 8.44 -6.81
C SER A 147 -17.00 8.86 -5.40
N ILE A 148 -16.04 9.21 -4.53
CA ILE A 148 -16.28 9.72 -3.16
C ILE A 148 -16.09 11.24 -3.07
N GLY A 149 -16.05 11.96 -4.19
CA GLY A 149 -15.93 13.42 -4.22
C GLY A 149 -14.51 13.95 -3.97
N VAL A 150 -13.49 13.10 -3.97
CA VAL A 150 -12.09 13.50 -3.84
C VAL A 150 -11.46 13.62 -5.22
N ASN A 151 -11.10 14.84 -5.62
CA ASN A 151 -10.39 15.09 -6.88
C ASN A 151 -8.97 15.56 -6.56
N LEU A 152 -7.99 14.68 -6.74
CA LEU A 152 -6.58 15.01 -6.57
C LEU A 152 -5.96 15.35 -7.93
N PRO A 153 -4.90 16.19 -7.95
CA PRO A 153 -4.05 16.34 -9.12
C PRO A 153 -3.43 15.02 -9.58
N ASP A 154 -2.73 15.04 -10.71
CA ASP A 154 -1.93 13.89 -11.16
C ASP A 154 -0.79 13.61 -10.16
N GLY A 155 -0.46 12.33 -9.97
CA GLY A 155 0.51 11.89 -8.95
C GLY A 155 1.95 12.38 -9.18
N ASP A 156 2.28 12.80 -10.39
CA ASP A 156 3.56 13.40 -10.75
C ASP A 156 3.53 14.94 -10.69
N SER A 157 2.37 15.56 -10.39
CA SER A 157 2.23 17.01 -10.28
C SER A 157 2.81 17.55 -8.97
N ALA A 158 3.31 18.79 -9.01
CA ALA A 158 3.78 19.51 -7.84
C ALA A 158 2.64 19.79 -6.84
N ASP A 159 1.40 19.87 -7.33
CA ASP A 159 0.21 20.17 -6.53
C ASP A 159 -0.30 18.94 -5.75
N PHE A 160 0.17 17.72 -6.06
CA PHE A 160 -0.42 16.48 -5.55
C PHE A 160 -0.34 16.31 -4.02
N ILE A 161 0.70 16.84 -3.37
CA ILE A 161 0.88 16.80 -1.91
C ILE A 161 0.86 18.22 -1.34
N ASP A 162 -0.02 19.06 -1.87
CA ASP A 162 -0.22 20.37 -1.29
C ASP A 162 -0.90 20.23 0.09
N PRO A 163 -0.42 20.91 1.15
CA PRO A 163 -1.07 20.90 2.45
C PRO A 163 -2.56 21.29 2.41
N ARG A 164 -2.99 22.08 1.42
CA ARG A 164 -4.39 22.43 1.17
C ARG A 164 -5.29 21.21 0.94
N ASP A 165 -4.72 20.11 0.45
CA ASP A 165 -5.44 18.87 0.23
C ASP A 165 -5.60 18.03 1.50
N GLY A 166 -5.12 18.47 2.67
CA GLY A 166 -5.37 17.78 3.94
C GLY A 166 -4.90 16.32 3.96
N MET A 167 -3.87 16.02 3.16
CA MET A 167 -3.20 14.72 3.09
C MET A 167 -2.23 14.59 4.27
N GLU A 168 -2.78 14.52 5.49
CA GLU A 168 -1.99 14.27 6.70
C GLU A 168 -1.57 12.78 6.78
N ASP A 169 -0.36 12.50 7.26
CA ASP A 169 0.10 11.14 7.62
C ASP A 169 -0.63 10.68 8.88
N ARG A 170 -1.90 10.35 8.73
CA ARG A 170 -2.70 9.75 9.80
C ARG A 170 -2.54 8.24 9.70
N ARG A 171 -1.39 7.72 10.13
CA ARG A 171 -1.31 6.31 10.51
C ARG A 171 -2.42 6.08 11.53
N PRO A 172 -3.37 5.15 11.33
CA PRO A 172 -4.39 4.90 12.33
C PRO A 172 -3.68 4.64 13.66
N SER A 173 -4.05 5.40 14.69
CA SER A 173 -3.50 5.26 16.03
C SER A 173 -3.55 3.78 16.40
N ALA A 174 -2.45 3.25 16.93
CA ALA A 174 -2.29 1.86 17.37
C ALA A 174 -3.16 1.52 18.60
N GLY A 175 -4.44 1.89 18.58
CA GLY A 175 -5.48 1.46 19.49
C GLY A 175 -6.24 0.32 18.84
N THR A 176 -6.14 -0.86 19.45
CA THR A 176 -6.91 -2.08 19.14
C THR A 176 -6.72 -2.67 17.73
N GLY A 177 -5.69 -3.50 17.58
CA GLY A 177 -5.75 -4.71 16.74
C GLY A 177 -5.62 -4.61 15.21
N ALA A 178 -5.71 -3.43 14.58
CA ALA A 178 -5.86 -3.34 13.12
C ALA A 178 -4.68 -2.75 12.33
N THR A 179 -3.47 -2.62 12.90
CA THR A 179 -2.25 -2.29 12.12
C THR A 179 -1.66 -3.54 11.50
N SER A 180 -2.44 -4.18 10.63
CA SER A 180 -2.01 -5.37 9.87
C SER A 180 -1.66 -4.96 8.43
N PRO A 181 -0.70 -5.62 7.75
CA PRO A 181 -0.41 -5.46 6.31
C PRO A 181 -1.58 -5.80 5.36
N MET A 182 -2.81 -5.85 5.90
CA MET A 182 -4.08 -6.16 5.28
C MET A 182 -4.63 -5.07 4.37
N THR A 183 -4.14 -3.83 4.46
CA THR A 183 -4.80 -2.70 3.79
C THR A 183 -4.56 -2.69 2.27
N LYS A 184 -3.37 -3.05 1.78
CA LYS A 184 -3.11 -3.16 0.33
C LYS A 184 -3.95 -4.27 -0.32
N ARG A 185 -3.99 -5.46 0.28
CA ARG A 185 -4.73 -6.60 -0.29
C ARG A 185 -6.24 -6.46 -0.22
N ARG A 186 -6.80 -5.79 0.80
CA ARG A 186 -8.24 -5.52 0.88
C ARG A 186 -8.74 -4.57 -0.21
N VAL A 187 -7.88 -3.64 -0.63
CA VAL A 187 -8.15 -2.77 -1.77
C VAL A 187 -7.98 -3.60 -3.05
N CYS A 188 -6.80 -4.16 -3.34
CA CYS A 188 -6.53 -4.90 -4.60
C CYS A 188 -7.44 -6.13 -4.87
N LEU A 189 -7.81 -6.94 -3.86
CA LEU A 189 -8.72 -8.09 -4.08
C LEU A 189 -10.15 -7.68 -4.47
N ALA A 190 -10.57 -6.44 -4.15
CA ALA A 190 -11.81 -5.89 -4.69
C ALA A 190 -11.67 -5.51 -6.18
N TYR A 191 -10.45 -5.18 -6.64
CA TYR A 191 -10.20 -4.69 -8.00
C TYR A 191 -9.92 -5.79 -9.03
N SER A 192 -9.25 -6.89 -8.66
CA SER A 192 -8.79 -7.90 -9.64
C SER A 192 -9.72 -9.12 -9.83
N GLY A 193 -10.88 -9.18 -9.16
CA GLY A 193 -11.66 -10.43 -9.09
C GLY A 193 -13.18 -10.32 -8.95
N GLY A 194 -13.82 -9.23 -9.38
CA GLY A 194 -15.30 -9.15 -9.40
C GLY A 194 -15.98 -9.12 -8.04
N LEU A 195 -15.27 -8.73 -6.98
CA LEU A 195 -15.85 -8.53 -5.65
C LEU A 195 -16.33 -7.09 -5.50
N ASP A 196 -17.59 -6.94 -5.14
CA ASP A 196 -18.31 -5.69 -4.95
C ASP A 196 -17.57 -4.73 -3.99
N THR A 197 -17.28 -3.52 -4.49
CA THR A 197 -16.74 -2.37 -3.74
C THR A 197 -17.54 -2.00 -2.48
N SER A 198 -18.77 -2.53 -2.34
CA SER A 198 -19.59 -2.43 -1.13
C SER A 198 -18.90 -2.90 0.15
N CYS A 199 -17.88 -3.77 0.07
CA CYS A 199 -17.18 -4.27 1.26
C CYS A 199 -16.34 -3.20 1.98
N ILE A 200 -16.04 -2.08 1.31
CA ILE A 200 -15.25 -0.97 1.87
C ILE A 200 -16.16 0.20 2.27
N LEU A 201 -17.21 0.49 1.49
CA LEU A 201 -17.97 1.75 1.59
C LEU A 201 -19.43 1.61 2.04
N LYS A 202 -19.98 0.39 2.10
CA LYS A 202 -21.33 0.13 2.65
C LYS A 202 -21.24 -0.67 3.94
#